data_AF-A0A927TTS8-F1
#
_entry.id   AF-A0A927TTS8-F1
#
_cell.length_a   1.000
_cell.length_b   1.000
_cell.length_c   1.000
_cell.angle_alpha   90.00
_cell.angle_beta   90.00
_cell.angle_gamma   90.00
#
_symmetry.space_group_name_H-M   'P 1'
#
loop_
_entity.id
_entity.type
_entity.pdbx_description
1 polymer ?
#
loop_
_entity_poly.entity_id
_entity_poly.type
_entity_poly.pdbx_seq_one_letter_code
_entity_poly.pdbx_strand_id
1 'polypeptide(L)'
;MEMMSNAIGKLLESIWASDRYILFAVAITLGILIFTIIMAKRIKKDKAKIMERKDSMLAKRLYDWARRSYTLFVTFISIFPLLGMFGTVCGLLGLDLSAGDMENIKNNFFMALTSTAWGIIFSVIFKIVHAFYADDIEEQIEIAKKLSEETN
;
A
#
# COMPACT_ATOMS: atom_id res chain seq x y z
N MET A 1 32.11 -2.17 3.09
CA MET A 1 31.08 -1.58 3.98
C MET A 1 30.80 -0.12 3.65
N GLU A 2 31.80 0.72 3.36
CA GLU A 2 31.57 2.15 2.98
C GLU A 2 30.67 2.35 1.75
N MET A 3 30.83 1.58 0.68
CA MET A 3 29.96 1.70 -0.50
C MET A 3 28.48 1.43 -0.17
N MET A 4 28.19 0.45 0.68
CA MET A 4 26.83 0.11 1.09
C MET A 4 26.23 1.19 2.00
N SER A 5 27.04 1.74 2.91
CA SER A 5 26.65 2.88 3.75
C SER A 5 26.31 4.12 2.92
N ASN A 6 27.13 4.44 1.92
CA ASN A 6 26.90 5.58 1.03
C ASN A 6 25.67 5.39 0.13
N ALA A 7 25.41 4.15 -0.32
CA ALA A 7 24.20 3.82 -1.06
C ALA A 7 22.93 3.98 -0.21
N ILE A 8 22.97 3.53 1.05
CA ILE A 8 21.85 3.69 2.01
C ILE A 8 21.62 5.17 2.30
N GLY A 9 22.67 5.97 2.49
CA GLY A 9 22.56 7.42 2.70
C GLY A 9 21.82 8.10 1.55
N LYS A 10 22.19 7.79 0.30
CA LYS A 10 21.52 8.32 -0.89
C LYS A 10 20.07 7.88 -1.03
N LEU A 11 19.76 6.64 -0.66
CA LEU A 11 18.38 6.14 -0.64
C LEU A 11 17.53 6.90 0.38
N LEU A 12 18.06 7.11 1.59
CA LEU A 12 17.36 7.84 2.64
C LEU A 12 17.17 9.32 2.27
N GLU A 13 18.13 9.95 1.63
CA GLU A 13 17.97 11.33 1.14
C GLU A 13 16.92 11.43 0.02
N SER A 14 16.88 10.44 -0.88
CA SER A 14 15.95 10.47 -2.01
C SER A 14 14.48 10.45 -1.59
N ILE A 15 14.17 9.76 -0.49
CA ILE A 15 12.79 9.62 0.00
C ILE A 15 12.20 10.98 0.41
N TRP A 16 13.04 11.87 0.93
CA TRP A 16 12.66 13.21 1.39
C TRP A 16 12.74 14.26 0.28
N ALA A 17 13.65 14.07 -0.69
CA ALA A 17 13.87 15.00 -1.78
C ALA A 17 12.89 14.77 -2.95
N SER A 18 12.98 13.61 -3.60
CA SER A 18 12.34 13.33 -4.89
C SER A 18 11.11 12.44 -4.75
N ASP A 19 11.17 11.41 -3.90
CA ASP A 19 10.21 10.30 -3.91
C ASP A 19 8.99 10.57 -3.01
N ARG A 20 8.61 11.85 -2.83
CA ARG A 20 7.50 12.28 -1.98
C ARG A 20 6.15 11.71 -2.41
N TYR A 21 5.97 11.46 -3.70
CA TYR A 21 4.76 10.83 -4.23
C TYR A 21 4.63 9.36 -3.79
N ILE A 22 5.76 8.65 -3.63
CA ILE A 22 5.78 7.29 -3.06
C ILE A 22 5.35 7.37 -1.59
N LEU A 23 5.89 8.32 -0.82
CA LEU A 23 5.48 8.53 0.58
C LEU A 23 3.98 8.85 0.71
N PHE A 24 3.44 9.67 -0.19
CA PHE A 24 2.00 9.94 -0.23
C PHE A 24 1.19 8.66 -0.48
N ALA A 25 1.62 7.82 -1.43
CA ALA A 25 1.00 6.51 -1.66
C ALA A 25 1.11 5.57 -0.45
N VAL A 26 2.24 5.58 0.28
CA VAL A 26 2.42 4.86 1.55
C VAL A 26 1.39 5.32 2.58
N ALA A 27 1.21 6.63 2.76
CA ALA A 27 0.25 7.17 3.72
C ALA A 27 -1.20 6.76 3.39
N ILE A 28 -1.59 6.82 2.12
CA ILE A 28 -2.91 6.34 1.66
C ILE A 28 -3.05 4.84 1.95
N THR A 29 -2.05 4.03 1.61
CA THR A 29 -2.09 2.57 1.78
C THR A 29 -2.19 2.19 3.25
N LEU A 30 -1.47 2.88 4.14
CA LEU A 30 -1.60 2.72 5.59
C LEU A 30 -3.01 3.10 6.08
N GLY A 31 -3.58 4.19 5.56
CA GLY A 31 -4.96 4.58 5.86
C GLY A 31 -5.97 3.50 5.47
N ILE A 32 -5.83 2.92 4.28
CA ILE A 32 -6.68 1.81 3.81
C ILE A 32 -6.48 0.58 4.70
N LEU A 33 -5.25 0.21 5.03
CA LEU A 33 -4.95 -0.91 5.92
C LEU A 33 -5.61 -0.75 7.30
N ILE A 34 -5.44 0.42 7.93
CA ILE A 34 -6.06 0.72 9.23
C ILE A 34 -7.57 0.62 9.12
N PHE A 35 -8.16 1.17 8.06
CA PHE A 35 -9.60 1.10 7.82
C PHE A 35 -10.08 -0.36 7.66
N THR A 36 -9.35 -1.19 6.92
CA THR A 36 -9.66 -2.62 6.76
C THR A 36 -9.59 -3.36 8.09
N ILE A 37 -8.55 -3.13 8.89
CA ILE A 37 -8.42 -3.74 10.23
C ILE A 37 -9.57 -3.28 11.16
N ILE A 38 -9.96 -2.00 11.11
CA ILE A 38 -11.10 -1.48 11.88
C ILE A 38 -12.39 -2.19 11.48
N MET A 39 -12.62 -2.38 10.17
CA MET A 39 -13.82 -3.07 9.68
C MET A 39 -13.85 -4.54 10.09
N ALA A 40 -12.73 -5.26 9.99
CA ALA A 40 -12.62 -6.64 10.47
C ALA A 40 -12.92 -6.75 11.97
N LYS A 41 -12.33 -5.86 12.79
CA LYS A 41 -12.62 -5.80 14.23
C LYS A 41 -14.08 -5.45 14.53
N ARG A 42 -14.70 -4.59 13.72
CA ARG A 42 -16.11 -4.21 13.86
C ARG A 42 -17.04 -5.38 13.58
N ILE A 43 -16.77 -6.18 12.54
CA ILE A 43 -17.50 -7.41 12.25
C ILE A 43 -17.46 -8.35 13.46
N LYS A 44 -16.27 -8.60 14.01
CA LYS A 44 -16.08 -9.47 15.17
C LYS A 44 -16.88 -8.98 16.40
N LYS A 45 -16.85 -7.67 16.66
CA LYS A 45 -17.55 -7.05 17.79
C LYS A 45 -19.07 -7.05 17.63
N ASP A 46 -19.56 -6.75 16.43
CA ASP A 46 -20.99 -6.61 16.17
C ASP A 46 -21.67 -7.94 15.84
N LYS A 47 -20.91 -9.03 15.63
CA LYS A 47 -21.41 -10.40 15.34
C LYS A 47 -22.58 -10.84 16.22
N ALA A 48 -22.43 -10.75 17.54
CA ALA A 48 -23.47 -11.18 18.49
C ALA A 48 -24.75 -10.35 18.36
N LYS A 49 -24.61 -9.03 18.17
CA LYS A 49 -25.74 -8.11 18.00
C LYS A 49 -26.48 -8.33 16.68
N ILE A 50 -25.74 -8.59 15.61
CA ILE A 50 -26.30 -8.88 14.28
C ILE A 50 -27.14 -10.15 14.32
N MET A 51 -26.63 -11.19 14.99
CA MET A 51 -27.31 -12.47 15.14
C MET A 51 -28.58 -12.36 16.01
N GLU A 52 -28.50 -11.61 17.13
CA GLU A 52 -29.64 -11.39 18.02
C GLU A 52 -30.75 -10.58 17.35
N ARG A 53 -30.39 -9.53 16.59
CA ARG A 53 -31.37 -8.63 15.94
C ARG A 53 -31.85 -9.12 14.58
N LYS A 54 -31.27 -10.19 14.02
CA LYS A 54 -31.42 -10.56 12.60
C LYS A 54 -31.28 -9.32 11.69
N ASP A 55 -30.25 -8.51 11.95
CA ASP A 55 -30.01 -7.29 11.16
C ASP A 55 -29.20 -7.60 9.89
N SER A 56 -29.88 -8.14 8.88
CA SER A 56 -29.29 -8.49 7.57
C SER A 56 -28.67 -7.27 6.86
N MET A 57 -29.23 -6.08 7.08
CA MET A 57 -28.79 -4.87 6.42
C MET A 57 -27.43 -4.40 6.95
N LEU A 58 -27.22 -4.45 8.27
CA LEU A 58 -25.91 -4.15 8.87
C LEU A 58 -24.86 -5.18 8.47
N ALA A 59 -25.19 -6.48 8.48
CA ALA A 59 -24.29 -7.54 8.06
C ALA A 59 -23.79 -7.33 6.63
N LYS A 60 -24.72 -7.07 5.69
CA LYS A 60 -24.39 -6.82 4.28
C LYS A 60 -23.54 -5.57 4.08
N ARG A 61 -23.84 -4.48 4.79
CA ARG A 61 -23.03 -3.25 4.74
C ARG A 61 -21.61 -3.48 5.23
N LEU A 62 -21.43 -4.14 6.38
CA LEU A 62 -20.10 -4.42 6.91
C LEU A 62 -19.30 -5.34 5.99
N TYR A 63 -19.95 -6.38 5.44
CA TYR A 63 -19.35 -7.26 4.44
C TYR A 63 -18.87 -6.49 3.20
N ASP A 64 -19.76 -5.70 2.57
CA ASP A 64 -19.43 -4.95 1.35
C ASP A 64 -18.28 -3.96 1.59
N TRP A 65 -18.29 -3.24 2.71
CA TRP A 65 -17.23 -2.28 3.05
C TRP A 65 -15.90 -2.96 3.39
N ALA A 66 -15.92 -4.02 4.21
CA ALA A 66 -14.72 -4.77 4.57
C ALA A 66 -14.08 -5.38 3.32
N ARG A 67 -14.87 -6.08 2.49
CA ARG A 67 -14.42 -6.69 1.24
C ARG A 67 -13.82 -5.66 0.29
N ARG A 68 -14.53 -4.54 0.01
CA ARG A 68 -14.02 -3.49 -0.88
C ARG A 68 -12.72 -2.90 -0.36
N SER A 69 -12.64 -2.58 0.93
CA SER A 69 -11.42 -2.01 1.51
C SER A 69 -10.23 -2.96 1.45
N TYR A 70 -10.45 -4.25 1.72
CA TYR A 70 -9.42 -5.27 1.65
C TYR A 70 -8.91 -5.46 0.22
N THR A 71 -9.81 -5.56 -0.76
CA THR A 71 -9.43 -5.63 -2.18
C THR A 71 -8.67 -4.38 -2.63
N LEU A 72 -9.10 -3.19 -2.19
CA LEU A 72 -8.40 -1.93 -2.47
C LEU A 72 -6.99 -1.94 -1.87
N PHE A 73 -6.85 -2.37 -0.61
CA PHE A 73 -5.55 -2.49 0.05
C PHE A 73 -4.59 -3.35 -0.77
N VAL A 74 -4.97 -4.60 -1.09
CA VAL A 74 -4.13 -5.53 -1.85
C VAL A 74 -3.78 -4.99 -3.24
N THR A 75 -4.73 -4.31 -3.89
CA THR A 75 -4.49 -3.68 -5.19
C THR A 75 -3.45 -2.56 -5.08
N PHE A 76 -3.53 -1.72 -4.04
CA PHE A 76 -2.59 -0.62 -3.81
C PHE A 76 -1.16 -1.11 -3.59
N ILE A 77 -0.97 -2.26 -2.93
CA ILE A 77 0.37 -2.88 -2.77
C ILE A 77 1.05 -3.11 -4.13
N SER A 78 0.27 -3.46 -5.15
CA SER A 78 0.76 -3.74 -6.50
C SER A 78 1.04 -2.48 -7.32
N ILE A 79 0.58 -1.31 -6.86
CA ILE A 79 0.83 -0.02 -7.53
C ILE A 79 2.24 0.50 -7.22
N PHE A 80 2.83 0.16 -6.07
CA PHE A 80 4.16 0.67 -5.68
C PHE A 80 5.30 0.36 -6.67
N PRO A 81 5.44 -0.87 -7.20
CA PRO A 81 6.45 -1.13 -8.24
C PRO A 81 6.19 -0.33 -9.53
N LEU A 82 4.92 -0.08 -9.87
CA LEU A 82 4.54 0.73 -11.02
C LEU A 82 4.90 2.20 -10.81
N LEU A 83 4.70 2.73 -9.59
CA LEU A 83 5.16 4.07 -9.21
C LEU A 83 6.68 4.19 -9.27
N GLY A 84 7.40 3.16 -8.81
CA GLY A 84 8.86 3.09 -8.92
C GLY A 84 9.32 3.18 -10.38
N MET A 85 8.68 2.41 -11.27
CA MET A 85 8.90 2.45 -12.71
C MET A 85 8.57 3.83 -13.29
N PHE A 86 7.48 4.47 -12.88
CA PHE A 86 7.15 5.82 -13.30
C PHE A 86 8.25 6.83 -12.95
N GLY A 87 8.81 6.77 -11.74
CA GLY A 87 9.93 7.66 -11.39
C GLY A 87 11.20 7.40 -12.20
N THR A 88 11.42 6.17 -12.71
CA THR A 88 12.50 5.96 -13.70
C THR A 88 12.25 6.71 -14.99
N VAL A 89 11.01 6.71 -15.49
CA VAL A 89 10.65 7.43 -16.71
C VAL A 89 10.88 8.92 -16.51
N CYS A 90 10.45 9.48 -15.38
CA CYS A 90 10.70 10.89 -15.06
C CYS A 90 12.19 11.22 -14.94
N GLY A 91 12.97 10.39 -14.24
CA GLY A 91 14.41 10.60 -14.11
C GLY A 91 15.16 10.51 -15.44
N LEU A 92 14.78 9.56 -16.31
CA LEU A 92 15.38 9.41 -17.64
C LEU A 92 14.98 10.53 -18.61
N LEU A 93 13.72 10.98 -18.58
CA LEU A 93 13.27 12.13 -19.39
C LEU A 93 13.92 13.44 -18.95
N GLY A 94 14.33 13.56 -17.69
CA GLY A 94 15.07 14.71 -17.17
C GLY A 94 16.55 14.75 -17.61
N LEU A 95 17.05 13.72 -18.29
CA LEU A 95 18.44 13.70 -18.76
C LEU A 95 18.63 14.62 -19.97
N ASP A 96 19.07 15.85 -19.72
CA ASP A 96 19.58 16.71 -20.77
C ASP A 96 21.06 16.43 -21.04
N LEU A 97 21.32 15.59 -22.05
CA LEU A 97 22.67 15.24 -22.50
C LEU A 97 23.34 16.38 -23.30
N SER A 98 22.59 17.42 -23.66
CA SER A 98 23.06 18.54 -24.48
C SER A 98 23.79 19.60 -23.66
N ALA A 99 23.48 19.68 -22.36
CA ALA A 99 23.99 20.72 -21.47
C ALA A 99 25.42 20.47 -20.95
N GLY A 100 26.00 19.28 -21.17
CA GLY A 100 27.35 18.93 -20.69
C GLY A 100 27.49 18.85 -19.16
N ASP A 101 26.38 19.01 -18.43
CA ASP A 101 26.36 19.00 -16.96
C ASP A 101 26.27 17.58 -16.41
N MET A 102 27.45 17.01 -16.16
CA MET A 102 27.59 15.64 -15.64
C MET A 102 26.98 15.46 -14.24
N GLU A 103 26.84 16.54 -13.45
CA GLU A 103 26.27 16.47 -12.11
C GLU A 103 24.74 16.30 -12.18
N ASN A 104 24.08 17.08 -13.04
CA ASN A 104 22.64 16.92 -13.29
C ASN A 104 22.28 15.56 -13.88
N ILE A 105 23.07 15.05 -14.82
CA ILE A 105 22.91 13.69 -15.38
C ILE A 105 22.97 12.64 -14.28
N LYS A 106 23.97 12.74 -13.40
CA LYS A 106 24.16 11.80 -12.29
C LYS A 106 22.99 11.87 -11.29
N ASN A 107 22.52 13.06 -10.96
CA ASN A 107 21.40 13.25 -10.02
C ASN A 107 20.10 12.65 -10.56
N ASN A 108 19.77 12.89 -11.82
CA ASN A 108 18.58 12.33 -12.47
C ASN A 108 18.63 10.80 -12.62
N PHE A 109 19.82 10.25 -12.87
CA PHE A 109 20.03 8.80 -12.88
C PHE A 109 19.84 8.17 -11.49
N PHE A 110 20.40 8.79 -10.45
CA PHE A 110 20.16 8.33 -9.07
C PHE A 110 18.70 8.44 -8.68
N MET A 111 18.02 9.53 -9.03
CA MET A 111 16.58 9.70 -8.82
C MET A 111 15.75 8.56 -9.43
N ALA A 112 16.06 8.15 -10.67
CA ALA A 112 15.41 7.01 -11.31
C ALA A 112 15.62 5.70 -10.53
N LEU A 113 16.87 5.42 -10.13
CA LEU A 113 17.22 4.21 -9.39
C LEU A 113 16.59 4.17 -8.00
N THR A 114 16.64 5.28 -7.26
CA THR A 114 16.12 5.34 -5.89
C THR A 114 14.60 5.23 -5.86
N SER A 115 13.90 5.84 -6.84
CA SER A 115 12.45 5.67 -7.02
C SER A 115 12.06 4.20 -7.17
N THR A 116 12.77 3.46 -8.03
CA THR A 116 12.54 2.03 -8.22
C THR A 116 12.78 1.24 -6.93
N ALA A 117 13.88 1.53 -6.25
CA ALA A 117 14.21 0.89 -5.00
C ALA A 117 13.10 1.09 -3.96
N TRP A 118 12.62 2.32 -3.77
CA TRP A 118 11.55 2.62 -2.82
C TRP A 118 10.22 1.97 -3.21
N GLY A 119 9.85 1.98 -4.49
CA GLY A 119 8.65 1.29 -4.98
C GLY A 119 8.67 -0.21 -4.65
N ILE A 120 9.82 -0.86 -4.82
CA ILE A 120 9.99 -2.29 -4.48
C ILE A 120 9.98 -2.48 -2.96
N ILE A 121 10.78 -1.71 -2.21
CA ILE A 121 10.91 -1.82 -0.75
C ILE A 121 9.53 -1.72 -0.09
N PHE A 122 8.74 -0.70 -0.43
CA PHE A 122 7.40 -0.54 0.15
C PHE A 122 6.43 -1.64 -0.28
N SER A 123 6.47 -2.07 -1.55
CA SER A 123 5.63 -3.19 -2.00
C SER A 123 5.93 -4.46 -1.20
N VAL A 124 7.20 -4.78 -0.97
CA VAL A 124 7.62 -5.95 -0.18
C VAL A 124 7.18 -5.81 1.27
N ILE A 125 7.42 -4.66 1.90
CA ILE A 125 6.99 -4.41 3.29
C ILE A 125 5.48 -4.60 3.43
N PHE A 126 4.68 -4.00 2.54
CA PHE A 126 3.23 -4.14 2.61
C PHE A 126 2.74 -5.57 2.30
N LYS A 127 3.40 -6.31 1.41
CA LYS A 127 3.08 -7.74 1.19
C LYS A 127 3.35 -8.58 2.43
N ILE A 128 4.44 -8.31 3.14
CA ILE A 128 4.75 -9.01 4.40
C ILE A 128 3.68 -8.66 5.45
N VAL A 129 3.33 -7.39 5.60
CA VAL A 129 2.25 -6.95 6.50
C VAL A 129 0.93 -7.62 6.11
N HIS A 130 0.59 -7.64 4.82
CA HIS A 130 -0.61 -8.30 4.31
C HIS A 130 -0.63 -9.78 4.68
N ALA A 131 0.48 -10.51 4.53
CA ALA A 131 0.57 -11.92 4.88
C ALA A 131 0.28 -12.21 6.37
N PHE A 132 0.57 -11.27 7.29
CA PHE A 132 0.25 -11.45 8.71
C PHE A 132 -1.23 -11.24 9.05
N TYR A 133 -1.94 -10.40 8.30
CA TYR A 133 -3.34 -10.02 8.59
C TYR A 133 -4.36 -10.63 7.64
N ALA A 134 -3.94 -11.19 6.51
CA ALA A 134 -4.82 -11.72 5.47
C ALA A 134 -5.80 -12.73 6.04
N ASP A 135 -5.30 -13.74 6.75
CA ASP A 135 -6.12 -14.84 7.29
C ASP A 135 -7.22 -14.33 8.24
N ASP A 136 -6.90 -13.46 9.21
CA ASP A 136 -7.88 -12.90 10.16
C ASP A 136 -8.92 -12.03 9.44
N ILE A 137 -8.49 -11.19 8.50
CA ILE A 137 -9.41 -10.30 7.74
C ILE A 137 -10.34 -11.13 6.86
N GLU A 138 -9.82 -12.12 6.13
CA GLU A 138 -10.61 -12.97 5.25
C GLU A 138 -11.63 -13.80 6.02
N GLU A 139 -11.25 -14.35 7.18
CA GLU A 139 -12.17 -15.07 8.07
C GLU A 139 -13.34 -14.17 8.50
N GLN A 140 -13.06 -12.93 8.94
CA GLN A 140 -14.13 -12.01 9.33
C GLN A 140 -15.05 -11.64 8.16
N ILE A 141 -14.49 -11.43 6.97
CA ILE A 141 -15.28 -11.15 5.75
C ILE A 141 -16.19 -12.34 5.42
N GLU A 142 -15.71 -13.57 5.54
CA GLU A 142 -16.50 -14.78 5.30
C GLU A 142 -17.64 -14.92 6.32
N ILE A 143 -17.37 -14.66 7.60
CA ILE A 143 -18.41 -14.65 8.65
C ILE A 143 -19.47 -13.60 8.34
N ALA A 144 -19.08 -12.38 7.97
CA ALA A 144 -20.02 -11.32 7.62
C ALA A 144 -20.88 -11.69 6.40
N LYS A 145 -20.30 -12.40 5.41
CA LYS A 145 -21.03 -12.91 4.25
C LYS A 145 -22.11 -13.91 4.68
N LYS A 146 -21.76 -14.93 5.47
CA LYS A 146 -22.71 -15.94 5.97
C LYS A 146 -23.87 -15.31 6.74
N LEU A 147 -23.57 -14.38 7.65
CA LEU A 147 -24.59 -13.64 8.41
C LEU A 147 -25.53 -12.83 7.51
N SER A 148 -25.03 -12.29 6.40
CA SER A 148 -25.86 -11.55 5.45
C SER A 148 -26.78 -12.44 4.60
N GLU A 149 -26.42 -13.72 4.44
CA GLU A 149 -27.19 -14.71 3.67
C GLU A 149 -28.24 -15.42 4.54
N GLU A 150 -27.90 -15.80 5.77
CA GLU A 150 -28.79 -16.52 6.71
C GLU A 150 -29.97 -15.67 7.24
N THR A 151 -29.91 -14.36 7.03
CA THR A 151 -30.88 -13.40 7.57
C THR A 151 -31.85 -12.86 6.51
N ASN A 152 -31.74 -13.30 5.25
CA ASN A 152 -32.77 -13.09 4.20
C ASN A 152 -33.76 -14.26 4.17
#